data_AF-A0AAW6CT06-F1
#
_entry.id   AF-A0AAW6CT06-F1
#
_cell.length_a   1.000
_cell.length_b   1.000
_cell.length_c   1.000
_cell.angle_alpha   90.00
_cell.angle_beta   90.00
_cell.angle_gamma   90.00
#
_symmetry.space_group_name_H-M   'P 1'
#
loop_
_entity.id
_entity.type
_entity.pdbx_description
1 polymer ?
#
loop_
_entity_poly.entity_id
_entity_poly.type
_entity_poly.pdbx_seq_one_letter_code
_entity_poly.pdbx_strand_id
1 'polypeptide(L)'
;MTKHRVRVPQVADISAAIRLYYEHTEIGNKDIRAIFGDMGNGRIGRLKQLALEAMHERGTVHYNAQYVNTEVAYDVWGIDIKRLERGIERLNKLNIEVTI
;
A
#
# COMPACT_ATOMS: atom_id res chain seq x y z
N MET A 1 -10.24 -22.53 5.10
CA MET A 1 -9.60 -22.04 3.86
C MET A 1 -8.11 -21.97 4.10
N THR A 2 -7.29 -22.62 3.29
CA THR A 2 -5.83 -22.56 3.40
C THR A 2 -5.40 -21.11 3.17
N LYS A 3 -4.79 -20.44 4.17
CA LYS A 3 -4.23 -19.08 4.03
C LYS A 3 -3.10 -19.14 2.99
N HIS A 4 -3.43 -19.03 1.70
CA HIS A 4 -2.42 -18.82 0.67
C HIS A 4 -1.74 -17.50 1.00
N ARG A 5 -0.46 -17.58 1.39
CA ARG A 5 0.35 -16.41 1.76
C ARG A 5 0.38 -15.47 0.56
N VAL A 6 -0.39 -14.38 0.63
CA VAL A 6 -0.48 -13.40 -0.45
C VAL A 6 0.90 -12.78 -0.62
N ARG A 7 1.53 -12.97 -1.79
CA ARG A 7 2.81 -12.33 -2.09
C ARG A 7 2.62 -10.86 -2.40
N VAL A 8 2.93 -10.03 -1.41
CA VAL A 8 2.94 -8.57 -1.56
C VAL A 8 4.08 -8.16 -2.50
N PRO A 9 3.81 -7.39 -3.57
CA PRO A 9 4.84 -6.82 -4.45
C PRO A 9 5.74 -5.82 -3.71
N GLN A 10 6.90 -5.50 -4.30
CA GLN A 10 7.68 -4.34 -3.87
C GLN A 10 6.97 -3.06 -4.29
N VAL A 11 7.11 -2.00 -3.50
CA VAL A 11 6.63 -0.66 -3.87
C VAL A 11 7.36 -0.22 -5.13
N ALA A 12 6.59 0.09 -6.17
CA ALA A 12 7.09 0.52 -7.47
C ALA A 12 7.28 2.04 -7.52
N ASP A 13 6.35 2.79 -6.91
CA ASP A 13 6.41 4.25 -6.82
C ASP A 13 6.37 4.67 -5.35
N ILE A 14 7.53 5.09 -4.84
CA ILE A 14 7.71 5.52 -3.46
C ILE A 14 6.97 6.83 -3.19
N SER A 15 6.97 7.75 -4.17
CA SER A 15 6.31 9.05 -4.04
C SER A 15 4.80 8.90 -3.95
N ALA A 16 4.20 8.06 -4.80
CA ALA A 16 2.78 7.73 -4.72
C ALA A 16 2.44 7.05 -3.39
N ALA A 17 3.26 6.11 -2.92
CA ALA A 17 3.05 5.46 -1.64
C ALA A 17 3.05 6.43 -0.45
N ILE A 18 4.00 7.39 -0.42
CA ILE A 18 4.03 8.43 0.61
C ILE A 18 2.81 9.34 0.51
N ARG A 19 2.51 9.84 -0.69
CA ARG A 19 1.39 10.77 -0.91
C ARG A 19 0.06 10.16 -0.47
N LEU A 20 -0.25 8.95 -0.94
CA LEU A 20 -1.51 8.26 -0.65
C LEU A 20 -1.69 7.98 0.84
N TYR A 21 -0.61 7.68 1.57
CA TYR A 21 -0.67 7.44 3.02
C TYR A 21 -1.20 8.66 3.78
N TYR A 22 -0.79 9.87 3.37
CA TYR A 22 -1.17 11.10 4.05
C TYR A 22 -2.45 11.74 3.51
N GLU A 23 -2.76 11.55 2.23
CA GLU A 23 -3.93 12.15 1.60
C GLU A 23 -5.21 11.34 1.79
N HIS A 24 -5.12 10.00 1.82
CA HIS A 24 -6.29 9.13 1.76
C HIS A 24 -6.41 8.24 3.01
N THR A 25 -7.55 8.31 3.71
CA THR A 25 -7.88 7.37 4.80
C THR A 25 -8.17 5.96 4.28
N GLU A 26 -8.65 5.83 3.04
CA GLU A 26 -8.88 4.55 2.39
C GLU A 26 -8.36 4.55 0.94
N ILE A 27 -7.90 3.40 0.47
CA ILE A 27 -7.33 3.21 -0.86
C ILE A 27 -8.05 2.12 -1.66
N GLY A 28 -8.17 2.35 -2.96
CA GLY A 28 -8.85 1.48 -3.91
C GLY A 28 -7.91 0.90 -4.97
N ASN A 29 -8.49 0.30 -6.02
CA ASN A 29 -7.70 -0.39 -7.05
C ASN A 29 -6.73 0.53 -7.80
N LYS A 30 -7.11 1.80 -8.04
CA LYS A 30 -6.26 2.78 -8.74
C LYS A 30 -5.05 3.15 -7.88
N ASP A 31 -5.26 3.36 -6.59
CA ASP A 31 -4.23 3.71 -5.63
C ASP A 31 -3.23 2.56 -5.44
N ILE A 32 -3.74 1.32 -5.34
CA ILE A 32 -2.90 0.11 -5.26
C ILE A 32 -2.01 -0.04 -6.49
N ARG A 33 -2.52 0.29 -7.70
CA ARG A 33 -1.71 0.31 -8.92
C ARG A 33 -0.67 1.42 -8.91
N ALA A 34 -0.98 2.57 -8.33
CA ALA A 34 0.00 3.63 -8.18
C ALA A 34 1.15 3.18 -7.27
N ILE A 35 0.86 2.52 -6.14
CA ILE A 35 1.88 2.05 -5.18
C ILE A 35 2.77 0.95 -5.78
N PHE A 36 2.17 -0.07 -6.39
CA PHE A 36 2.85 -1.32 -6.74
C PHE A 36 3.05 -1.55 -8.24
N GLY A 37 2.65 -0.59 -9.08
CA GLY A 37 2.68 -0.70 -10.53
C GLY A 37 1.49 -1.48 -11.10
N ASP A 38 1.50 -1.63 -12.44
CA ASP A 38 0.40 -2.28 -13.15
C ASP A 38 0.27 -3.77 -12.81
N MET A 39 -0.95 -4.23 -12.51
CA MET A 39 -1.22 -5.63 -12.15
C MET A 39 -2.68 -6.07 -12.37
N GLY A 40 -2.92 -7.37 -12.51
CA GLY A 40 -4.28 -7.88 -12.70
C GLY A 40 -5.21 -7.70 -11.48
N ASN A 41 -6.51 -7.49 -11.73
CA ASN A 41 -7.52 -7.28 -10.68
C ASN A 41 -7.58 -8.42 -9.64
N GLY A 42 -7.31 -9.66 -10.03
CA GLY A 42 -7.26 -10.79 -9.10
C GLY A 42 -6.12 -10.67 -8.06
N ARG A 43 -5.00 -10.05 -8.42
CA ARG A 43 -3.89 -9.78 -7.48
C ARG A 43 -4.26 -8.64 -6.52
N ILE A 44 -4.86 -7.57 -7.04
CA ILE A 44 -5.38 -6.45 -6.24
C ILE A 44 -6.43 -6.95 -5.24
N GLY A 45 -7.35 -7.81 -5.68
CA GLY A 45 -8.36 -8.42 -4.81
C GLY A 45 -7.74 -9.17 -3.63
N ARG A 46 -6.66 -9.94 -3.85
CA ARG A 46 -5.94 -10.64 -2.77
C ARG A 46 -5.24 -9.68 -1.80
N LEU A 47 -4.68 -8.57 -2.29
CA LEU A 47 -4.06 -7.55 -1.43
C LEU A 47 -5.10 -6.86 -0.54
N LYS A 48 -6.27 -6.50 -1.11
CA LYS A 48 -7.37 -5.94 -0.35
C LYS A 48 -7.94 -6.94 0.65
N GLN A 49 -8.08 -8.21 0.26
CA GLN A 49 -8.55 -9.25 1.17
C GLN A 49 -7.65 -9.38 2.41
N LEU A 50 -6.33 -9.32 2.24
CA LEU A 50 -5.38 -9.32 3.35
C LEU A 50 -5.60 -8.12 4.31
N ALA A 51 -5.83 -6.93 3.75
CA ALA A 51 -6.11 -5.73 4.54
C ALA A 51 -7.48 -5.81 5.23
N LEU A 52 -8.51 -6.29 4.53
CA LEU A 52 -9.87 -6.47 5.08
C LEU A 52 -9.91 -7.46 6.24
N GLU A 53 -9.17 -8.57 6.14
CA GLU A 53 -9.02 -9.53 7.25
C GLU A 53 -8.43 -8.85 8.49
N ALA A 54 -7.35 -8.08 8.33
CA ALA A 54 -6.76 -7.34 9.44
C ALA A 54 -7.64 -6.20 9.96
N MET A 55 -8.39 -5.51 9.10
CA MET A 55 -9.36 -4.50 9.52
C MET A 55 -10.44 -5.12 10.39
N HIS A 56 -10.98 -6.29 9.99
CA HIS A 56 -11.96 -7.02 10.78
C HIS A 56 -11.38 -7.44 12.13
N GLU A 57 -10.16 -8.01 12.16
CA GLU A 57 -9.47 -8.38 13.41
C GLU A 57 -9.23 -7.17 14.34
N ARG A 58 -9.04 -5.97 13.78
CA ARG A 58 -8.78 -4.71 14.52
C ARG A 58 -10.04 -3.89 14.82
N GLY A 59 -11.22 -4.32 14.37
CA GLY A 59 -12.45 -3.52 14.49
C GLY A 59 -12.42 -2.21 13.70
N THR A 60 -11.63 -2.13 12.63
CA THR A 60 -11.53 -0.94 11.77
C THR A 60 -12.67 -0.91 10.77
N VAL A 61 -13.47 0.16 10.79
CA VAL A 61 -14.57 0.37 9.83
C VAL A 61 -14.04 0.79 8.45
N HIS A 62 -14.81 0.51 7.40
CA HIS A 62 -14.61 1.14 6.10
C HIS A 62 -15.78 2.05 5.73
N TYR A 63 -15.49 3.14 5.04
CA TYR A 63 -16.50 4.07 4.50
C TYR A 63 -16.96 3.63 3.12
N ASN A 64 -16.09 2.97 2.34
CA ASN A 64 -16.41 2.45 1.01
C ASN A 64 -16.10 0.95 0.89
N ALA A 65 -17.10 0.15 0.53
CA ALA A 65 -17.00 -1.30 0.40
C ALA A 65 -15.99 -1.79 -0.66
N GLN A 66 -15.57 -0.92 -1.58
CA GLN A 66 -14.57 -1.24 -2.60
C GLN A 66 -13.13 -0.92 -2.17
N TYR A 67 -12.96 -0.23 -1.05
CA TYR A 67 -11.71 0.32 -0.55
C TYR A 67 -11.29 -0.40 0.74
N VAL A 68 -10.05 -0.15 1.17
CA VAL A 68 -9.50 -0.63 2.45
C VAL A 68 -8.84 0.52 3.19
N ASN A 69 -8.84 0.48 4.52
CA ASN A 69 -8.16 1.48 5.34
C ASN A 69 -6.66 1.50 5.02
N THR A 70 -6.12 2.69 4.76
CA THR A 70 -4.76 2.88 4.27
C THR A 70 -3.71 2.43 5.28
N GLU A 71 -3.87 2.78 6.55
CA GLU A 71 -2.89 2.45 7.60
C GLU A 71 -2.84 0.94 7.84
N VAL A 72 -4.01 0.29 7.94
CA VAL A 72 -4.08 -1.17 8.10
C VAL A 72 -3.49 -1.87 6.89
N ALA A 73 -3.79 -1.39 5.67
CA ALA A 73 -3.26 -1.95 4.45
C ALA A 73 -1.73 -1.87 4.38
N TYR A 74 -1.15 -0.70 4.70
CA TYR A 74 0.30 -0.51 4.68
C TYR A 74 1.01 -1.42 5.68
N ASP A 75 0.45 -1.55 6.88
CA ASP A 75 0.99 -2.43 7.91
C ASP A 75 1.02 -3.91 7.46
N VAL A 76 -0.11 -4.45 6.97
CA VAL A 76 -0.13 -5.86 6.52
C VAL A 76 0.65 -6.11 5.24
N TRP A 77 0.84 -5.08 4.42
CA TRP A 77 1.69 -5.15 3.23
C TRP A 77 3.18 -4.96 3.57
N GLY A 78 3.51 -4.59 4.81
CA GLY A 78 4.89 -4.36 5.25
C GLY A 78 5.50 -3.09 4.67
N ILE A 79 4.67 -2.09 4.33
CA ILE A 79 5.13 -0.78 3.86
C ILE A 79 5.45 0.09 5.09
N ASP A 80 6.74 0.25 5.38
CA ASP A 80 7.21 1.20 6.40
C ASP A 80 7.31 2.61 5.78
N ILE A 81 6.29 3.43 6.00
CA ILE A 81 6.21 4.78 5.45
C ILE A 81 7.38 5.66 5.90
N LYS A 82 7.82 5.52 7.15
CA LYS A 82 8.93 6.32 7.70
C LYS A 82 10.25 5.92 7.08
N ARG A 83 10.43 4.63 6.76
CA ARG A 83 11.59 4.17 5.98
C ARG A 83 11.57 4.71 4.56
N LEU A 84 10.41 4.75 3.90
CA LEU A 84 10.29 5.32 2.56
C LEU A 84 10.64 6.82 2.53
N GLU A 85 10.14 7.60 3.48
CA GLU A 85 10.48 9.02 3.65
C GLU A 85 11.99 9.25 3.77
N ARG A 86 12.63 8.54 4.71
CA ARG A 86 14.09 8.61 4.90
C ARG A 86 14.85 8.19 3.64
N GLY A 87 14.31 7.23 2.89
CA GLY A 87 14.86 6.77 1.62
C GLY A 87 14.90 7.88 0.58
N ILE A 88 13.76 8.55 0.33
CA ILE A 88 13.70 9.68 -0.61
C ILE A 88 14.62 10.81 -0.17
N GLU A 89 14.59 11.19 1.11
CA GLU A 89 15.46 12.26 1.62
C GLU A 89 16.95 11.93 1.39
N ARG A 90 17.35 10.67 1.61
CA ARG A 90 18.72 10.23 1.40
C ARG A 90 19.09 10.21 -0.09
N LEU A 91 18.20 9.75 -0.97
CA LEU A 91 18.45 9.70 -2.42
C LEU A 91 18.60 11.11 -3.00
N ASN A 92 17.72 12.04 -2.60
CA ASN A 92 17.81 13.46 -2.96
C ASN A 92 19.12 14.08 -2.47
N LYS A 93 19.53 13.82 -1.22
CA LYS A 93 20.82 14.29 -0.66
C LYS A 93 22.03 13.76 -1.44
N LEU A 94 21.92 12.57 -2.01
CA LEU A 94 22.98 11.95 -2.82
C LEU A 94 22.94 12.37 -4.30
N ASN A 95 21.98 13.22 -4.69
CA ASN A 95 21.72 13.61 -6.08
C ASN A 95 21.53 12.39 -7.01
N ILE A 96 21.01 11.30 -6.46
CA ILE A 96 20.59 10.12 -7.21
C ILE A 96 19.16 10.42 -7.62
N GLU A 97 18.96 10.76 -8.89
CA GLU A 97 17.62 10.84 -9.45
C GLU A 97 16.97 9.46 -9.30
N VAL A 98 16.03 9.37 -8.37
CA VAL A 98 15.00 8.34 -8.45
C VAL A 98 14.16 8.79 -9.62
N THR A 99 14.28 8.12 -10.77
CA THR A 99 13.34 8.32 -11.86
C THR A 99 11.95 7.98 -11.30
N ILE A 100 11.17 9.03 -11.06
CA ILE A 100 9.81 9.03 -10.53
C ILE A 100 8.84 8.69 -11.67
#